data_AF-A0A7S3HFX2-F1
#
_entry.id   AF-A0A7S3HFX2-F1
#
_cell.length_a   1.000
_cell.length_b   1.000
_cell.length_c   1.000
_cell.angle_alpha   90.00
_cell.angle_beta   90.00
_cell.angle_gamma   90.00
#
_symmetry.space_group_name_H-M   'P 1'
#
loop_
_entity.id
_entity.type
_entity.pdbx_description
1 polymer ?
#
loop_
_entity_poly.entity_id
_entity_poly.type
_entity_poly.pdbx_seq_one_letter_code
_entity_poly.pdbx_strand_id
1 'polypeptide(L)'
;VTVSELYAEYESDFKRLQDEIDGVFLEMETAPSERAAKKVAEAGRKAVEADQALRQMDMEAKTMHTHQKAALEPSLRLYRAGLAERRKRVAQLKEAVERKALIPEGGTILGKSTQERERMLQANDRMSS
;
A
#
# COMPACT_ATOMS: atom_id res chain seq x y z
N VAL A 1 7.00 -27.84 -19.55
CA VAL A 1 5.52 -27.73 -19.66
C VAL A 1 5.24 -26.53 -20.54
N THR A 2 4.61 -26.71 -21.69
CA THR A 2 4.14 -25.59 -22.52
C THR A 2 2.83 -25.09 -21.92
N VAL A 3 2.79 -23.80 -21.58
CA VAL A 3 1.57 -23.10 -21.13
C VAL A 3 0.91 -22.43 -22.33
N SER A 4 -0.37 -22.07 -22.24
CA SER A 4 -1.00 -21.27 -23.30
C SER A 4 -0.36 -19.89 -23.39
N GLU A 5 -0.32 -19.32 -24.59
CA GLU A 5 0.22 -17.97 -24.83
C GLU A 5 -0.51 -16.93 -23.99
N LEU A 6 -1.84 -17.07 -23.87
CA LEU A 6 -2.66 -16.18 -23.07
C LEU A 6 -2.32 -16.24 -21.57
N TYR A 7 -2.03 -17.42 -21.02
CA TYR A 7 -1.53 -17.53 -19.65
C TYR A 7 -0.18 -16.82 -19.47
N ALA A 8 0.72 -16.96 -20.43
CA ALA A 8 2.05 -16.33 -20.37
C ALA A 8 1.94 -14.79 -20.43
N GLU A 9 1.03 -14.26 -21.24
CA GLU A 9 0.73 -12.82 -21.27
C GLU A 9 0.22 -12.32 -19.92
N TYR A 10 -0.78 -12.99 -19.34
CA TYR A 10 -1.30 -12.62 -18.02
C TYR A 10 -0.25 -12.75 -16.92
N GLU A 11 0.61 -13.76 -16.98
CA GLU A 11 1.72 -13.92 -16.03
C GLU A 11 2.75 -12.79 -16.15
N SER A 12 3.09 -12.41 -17.39
CA SER A 12 4.01 -11.29 -17.65
C SER A 12 3.46 -9.98 -17.10
N ASP A 13 2.18 -9.69 -17.36
CA ASP A 13 1.51 -8.51 -16.83
C ASP A 13 1.43 -8.53 -15.31
N PHE A 14 1.09 -9.68 -14.71
CA PHE A 14 1.05 -9.83 -13.27
C PHE A 14 2.42 -9.55 -12.63
N LYS A 15 3.50 -10.10 -13.17
CA LYS A 15 4.88 -9.87 -12.68
C LYS A 15 5.28 -8.41 -12.81
N ARG A 16 5.02 -7.78 -13.95
CA ARG A 16 5.26 -6.34 -14.15
C ARG A 16 4.53 -5.50 -13.09
N LEU A 17 3.25 -5.81 -12.82
CA LEU A 17 2.49 -5.10 -11.78
C LEU A 17 3.07 -5.33 -10.38
N GLN A 18 3.57 -6.53 -10.06
CA GLN A 18 4.26 -6.80 -8.80
C GLN A 18 5.53 -5.95 -8.66
N ASP A 19 6.36 -5.90 -9.70
CA ASP A 19 7.60 -5.12 -9.70
C ASP A 19 7.31 -3.62 -9.54
N GLU A 20 6.26 -3.11 -10.19
CA GLU A 20 5.84 -1.71 -10.05
C GLU A 20 5.33 -1.39 -8.64
N ILE A 21 4.62 -2.32 -7.98
CA ILE A 21 4.20 -2.18 -6.58
C ILE A 21 5.40 -2.20 -5.64
N ASP A 22 6.32 -3.15 -5.84
CA ASP A 22 7.51 -3.31 -5.02
C ASP A 22 8.47 -2.12 -5.18
N GLY A 23 8.54 -1.53 -6.37
CA GLY A 23 9.25 -0.27 -6.61
C GLY A 23 8.72 0.86 -5.74
N VAL A 24 7.39 0.98 -5.57
CA VAL A 24 6.81 1.98 -4.65
C VAL A 24 7.19 1.67 -3.20
N PHE A 25 7.24 0.41 -2.79
CA PHE A 25 7.67 0.06 -1.43
C PHE A 25 9.11 0.47 -1.17
N LEU A 26 10.02 0.17 -2.10
CA LEU A 26 11.42 0.54 -1.98
C LEU A 26 11.58 2.06 -1.90
N GLU A 27 10.90 2.81 -2.78
CA GLU A 27 10.94 4.27 -2.76
C GLU A 27 10.44 4.85 -1.42
N MET A 28 9.38 4.30 -0.84
CA MET A 28 8.84 4.75 0.44
C MET A 28 9.76 4.43 1.62
N GLU A 29 10.58 3.38 1.53
CA GLU A 29 11.59 3.05 2.54
C GLU A 29 12.83 3.93 2.43
N THR A 30 13.29 4.23 1.21
CA THR A 30 14.55 4.96 1.00
C THR A 30 14.40 6.47 1.06
N ALA A 31 13.30 7.03 0.52
CA ALA A 31 13.09 8.48 0.46
C ALA A 31 11.59 8.81 0.33
N PRO A 32 10.86 8.96 1.45
CA PRO A 32 9.45 9.36 1.42
C PRO A 32 9.28 10.70 0.67
N SER A 33 8.65 10.66 -0.50
CA SER A 33 8.43 11.87 -1.31
C SER A 33 7.19 12.65 -0.84
N GLU A 34 7.13 13.96 -1.11
CA GLU A 34 5.89 14.75 -0.96
C GLU A 34 4.71 14.17 -1.76
N ARG A 35 5.01 13.41 -2.83
CA ARG A 35 4.02 12.71 -3.66
C ARG A 35 3.70 11.29 -3.15
N ALA A 36 4.10 10.94 -1.93
CA ALA A 36 3.90 9.61 -1.34
C ALA A 36 2.43 9.18 -1.39
N ALA A 37 1.49 10.07 -1.07
CA ALA A 37 0.06 9.76 -1.10
C ALA A 37 -0.41 9.33 -2.49
N LYS A 38 0.02 10.05 -3.54
CA LYS A 38 -0.31 9.73 -4.93
C LYS A 38 0.30 8.40 -5.35
N LYS A 39 1.57 8.16 -5.02
CA LYS A 39 2.29 6.92 -5.36
C LYS A 39 1.66 5.70 -4.68
N VAL A 40 1.31 5.81 -3.40
CA VAL A 40 0.65 4.73 -2.66
C VAL A 40 -0.77 4.47 -3.20
N ALA A 41 -1.51 5.51 -3.56
CA ALA A 41 -2.82 5.35 -4.22
C ALA A 41 -2.69 4.65 -5.59
N GLU A 42 -1.64 4.95 -6.35
CA GLU A 42 -1.33 4.27 -7.60
C GLU A 42 -0.96 2.80 -7.40
N ALA A 43 -0.11 2.49 -6.42
CA ALA A 43 0.20 1.10 -6.03
C ALA A 43 -1.07 0.32 -5.63
N GLY A 44 -2.03 0.99 -4.97
CA GLY A 44 -3.34 0.40 -4.67
C GLY A 44 -4.15 0.03 -5.90
N ARG A 45 -4.14 0.87 -6.95
CA ARG A 45 -4.80 0.55 -8.23
C ARG A 45 -4.10 -0.62 -8.93
N LYS A 46 -2.78 -0.61 -8.99
CA LYS A 46 -1.97 -1.70 -9.54
C LYS A 46 -2.20 -3.03 -8.80
N ALA A 47 -2.40 -2.99 -7.49
CA ALA A 47 -2.71 -4.19 -6.72
C ALA A 47 -4.10 -4.77 -7.07
N VAL A 48 -5.07 -3.93 -7.46
CA VAL A 48 -6.37 -4.37 -7.98
C VAL A 48 -6.23 -4.95 -9.38
N GLU A 49 -5.46 -4.31 -10.25
CA GLU A 49 -5.15 -4.82 -11.60
C GLU A 49 -4.42 -6.18 -11.53
N ALA A 50 -3.48 -6.34 -10.61
CA ALA A 50 -2.78 -7.61 -10.38
C ALA A 50 -3.73 -8.71 -9.90
N ASP A 51 -4.74 -8.38 -9.09
CA ASP A 51 -5.79 -9.32 -8.67
C ASP A 51 -6.61 -9.78 -9.89
N GLN A 52 -6.91 -8.88 -10.82
CA GLN A 52 -7.61 -9.21 -12.06
C GLN A 52 -6.75 -10.10 -12.96
N ALA A 53 -5.48 -9.77 -13.19
CA ALA A 53 -4.56 -10.60 -13.97
C ALA A 53 -4.44 -12.01 -13.38
N LEU A 54 -4.30 -12.12 -12.05
CA LEU A 54 -4.22 -13.41 -11.38
C LEU A 54 -5.51 -14.24 -11.51
N ARG A 55 -6.68 -13.60 -11.51
CA ARG A 55 -7.95 -14.29 -11.79
C ARG A 55 -8.01 -14.80 -13.23
N GLN A 56 -7.49 -14.05 -14.19
CA GLN A 56 -7.42 -14.49 -15.59
C GLN A 56 -6.49 -15.70 -15.73
N MET A 57 -5.32 -15.67 -15.07
CA MET A 57 -4.41 -16.83 -14.98
C MET A 57 -5.11 -18.05 -14.37
N ASP A 58 -5.90 -17.86 -13.30
CA ASP A 58 -6.65 -18.94 -12.64
C ASP A 58 -7.75 -19.53 -13.53
N MET A 59 -8.42 -18.70 -14.35
CA MET A 59 -9.41 -19.18 -15.31
C MET A 59 -8.75 -19.95 -16.44
N GLU A 60 -7.66 -19.44 -16.99
CA GLU A 60 -6.93 -20.10 -18.06
C GLU A 60 -6.27 -21.41 -17.58
N ALA A 61 -5.71 -21.44 -16.38
CA ALA A 61 -5.18 -22.69 -15.81
C ALA A 61 -6.27 -23.76 -15.61
N LYS A 62 -7.54 -23.37 -15.46
CA LYS A 62 -8.67 -24.32 -15.35
C LYS A 62 -9.10 -24.89 -16.69
N THR A 63 -8.83 -24.22 -17.82
CA THR A 63 -9.15 -24.72 -19.17
C THR A 63 -8.07 -25.67 -19.70
N MET A 64 -6.86 -25.62 -19.13
CA MET A 64 -5.74 -26.51 -19.48
C MET A 64 -5.96 -27.97 -19.02
N HIS A 65 -5.18 -28.89 -19.61
CA HIS A 65 -5.17 -30.29 -19.19
C HIS A 65 -4.74 -30.46 -17.73
N THR A 66 -5.29 -31.47 -17.05
CA THR A 66 -5.09 -31.73 -15.61
C THR A 66 -3.61 -31.72 -15.20
N HIS A 67 -2.72 -32.27 -16.02
CA HIS A 67 -1.28 -32.30 -15.75
C HIS A 67 -0.64 -30.90 -15.79
N GLN A 68 -1.02 -30.05 -16.75
CA GLN A 68 -0.53 -28.67 -16.84
C GLN A 68 -1.06 -27.83 -15.67
N LYS A 69 -2.36 -27.95 -15.39
CA LYS A 69 -2.99 -27.29 -14.23
C LYS A 69 -2.28 -27.66 -12.92
N ALA A 70 -2.03 -28.95 -12.68
CA ALA A 70 -1.34 -29.43 -11.48
C ALA A 70 0.08 -28.87 -11.37
N ALA A 71 0.77 -28.67 -12.50
CA ALA A 71 2.10 -28.05 -12.51
C ALA A 71 2.07 -26.54 -12.20
N LEU A 72 0.98 -25.84 -12.51
CA LEU A 72 0.84 -24.38 -12.28
C LEU A 72 0.30 -24.02 -10.89
N GLU A 73 -0.47 -24.90 -10.26
CA GLU A 73 -1.11 -24.62 -8.97
C GLU A 73 -0.12 -24.17 -7.86
N PRO A 74 1.09 -24.76 -7.71
CA PRO A 74 2.05 -24.27 -6.73
C PRO A 74 2.44 -22.80 -6.95
N SER A 75 2.69 -22.42 -8.21
CA SER A 75 3.04 -21.04 -8.58
C SER A 75 1.87 -20.09 -8.36
N LEU A 76 0.66 -20.47 -8.77
CA LEU A 76 -0.56 -19.67 -8.55
C LEU A 76 -0.81 -19.46 -7.05
N ARG A 77 -0.59 -20.47 -6.22
CA ARG A 77 -0.70 -20.34 -4.76
C ARG A 77 0.33 -19.35 -4.20
N LEU A 78 1.57 -19.38 -4.67
CA LEU A 78 2.60 -18.41 -4.29
C LEU A 78 2.23 -16.99 -4.73
N TYR A 79 1.71 -16.83 -5.95
CA TYR A 79 1.25 -15.54 -6.47
C TYR A 79 0.09 -14.97 -5.66
N ARG A 80 -0.91 -15.80 -5.30
CA ARG A 80 -2.03 -15.38 -4.43
C ARG A 80 -1.53 -14.92 -3.06
N ALA A 81 -0.66 -15.69 -2.42
CA ALA A 81 -0.09 -15.33 -1.13
C ALA A 81 0.76 -14.06 -1.20
N GLY A 82 1.61 -13.95 -2.23
CA GLY A 82 2.46 -12.79 -2.46
C GLY A 82 1.66 -11.52 -2.74
N LEU A 83 0.58 -11.58 -3.53
CA LEU A 83 -0.30 -10.45 -3.77
C LEU A 83 -1.06 -10.04 -2.50
N ALA A 84 -1.52 -11.00 -1.71
CA ALA A 84 -2.23 -10.73 -0.46
C ALA A 84 -1.34 -9.91 0.52
N GLU A 85 -0.07 -10.26 0.66
CA GLU A 85 0.84 -9.45 1.48
C GLU A 85 1.11 -8.07 0.88
N ARG A 86 1.31 -7.96 -0.43
CA ARG A 86 1.47 -6.64 -1.08
C ARG A 86 0.26 -5.74 -0.84
N ARG A 87 -0.95 -6.27 -0.95
CA ARG A 87 -2.20 -5.52 -0.68
C ARG A 87 -2.27 -5.04 0.78
N LYS A 88 -1.92 -5.91 1.73
CA LYS A 88 -1.86 -5.54 3.15
C LYS A 88 -0.83 -4.44 3.39
N ARG A 89 0.35 -4.55 2.78
CA ARG A 89 1.40 -3.54 2.86
C ARG A 89 1.01 -2.20 2.23
N VAL A 90 0.34 -2.20 1.08
CA VAL A 90 -0.23 -0.98 0.47
C VAL A 90 -1.23 -0.32 1.42
N ALA A 91 -2.12 -1.11 2.06
CA ALA A 91 -3.10 -0.56 3.01
C ALA A 91 -2.40 0.09 4.22
N GLN A 92 -1.37 -0.56 4.77
CA GLN A 92 -0.56 -0.01 5.86
C GLN A 92 0.15 1.29 5.46
N LEU A 93 0.74 1.34 4.26
CA LEU A 93 1.38 2.55 3.75
C LEU A 93 0.37 3.68 3.53
N LYS A 94 -0.83 3.35 3.03
CA LYS A 94 -1.90 4.33 2.84
C LYS A 94 -2.28 4.97 4.17
N GLU A 95 -2.53 4.15 5.20
CA GLU A 95 -2.82 4.63 6.55
C GLU A 95 -1.67 5.46 7.14
N ALA A 96 -0.41 5.03 6.93
CA ALA A 96 0.76 5.76 7.40
C ALA A 96 0.89 7.14 6.74
N VAL A 97 0.66 7.23 5.44
CA VAL A 97 0.71 8.51 4.70
C VAL A 97 -0.45 9.42 5.10
N GLU A 98 -1.67 8.88 5.24
CA GLU A 98 -2.83 9.64 5.70
C GLU A 98 -2.62 10.20 7.12
N ARG A 99 -2.08 9.39 8.04
CA ARG A 99 -1.72 9.87 9.39
C ARG A 99 -0.70 11.00 9.36
N LYS A 100 0.34 10.90 8.52
CA LYS A 100 1.34 11.96 8.38
C LYS A 100 0.74 13.26 7.83
N ALA A 101 -0.19 13.17 6.88
CA ALA A 101 -0.87 14.35 6.34
C ALA A 101 -1.73 15.08 7.38
N LEU A 102 -2.22 14.37 8.41
CA LEU A 102 -3.00 14.94 9.51
C LEU A 102 -2.14 15.56 10.62
N ILE A 103 -0.84 15.28 10.65
CA ILE A 103 0.11 15.87 11.60
C ILE A 103 0.83 17.01 10.86
N PRO A 104 0.41 18.28 11.02
CA PRO A 104 1.13 19.39 10.40
C PRO A 104 2.58 19.39 10.87
N GLU A 105 3.52 19.49 9.92
CA GLU A 105 4.95 19.64 10.20
C GLU A 105 5.15 20.89 11.06
N GLY A 106 5.44 20.66 12.34
CA GLY A 106 5.31 21.67 13.39
C GLY A 106 4.39 21.14 14.48
N GLY A 107 4.83 20.06 15.13
CA GLY A 107 4.20 19.50 16.33
C GLY A 107 4.11 20.56 17.43
N THR A 108 3.06 21.37 17.36
CA THR A 108 2.59 22.22 18.44
C THR A 108 1.18 21.76 18.74
N ILE A 109 1.07 20.56 19.33
CA ILE A 109 -0.04 20.26 20.24
C ILE A 109 0.23 21.08 21.52
N LEU A 110 0.27 22.41 21.41
CA LEU A 110 0.60 23.33 22.51
C LEU A 110 0.08 24.75 22.25
N GLY A 111 -1.06 24.88 21.55
CA GLY A 111 -1.63 26.20 21.21
C GLY A 111 -2.73 26.71 22.13
N LYS A 112 -3.30 25.85 23.00
CA LYS A 112 -4.34 26.29 23.96
C LYS A 112 -3.88 26.24 25.42
N SER A 113 -2.99 25.33 25.80
CA SER A 113 -2.65 25.15 27.22
C SER A 113 -1.68 26.19 27.79
N THR A 114 -0.73 26.72 27.00
CA THR A 114 0.29 27.65 27.52
C THR A 114 -0.21 29.08 27.63
N GLN A 115 -0.89 29.63 26.60
CA GLN A 115 -1.53 30.95 26.69
C GLN A 115 -2.65 31.00 27.74
N GLU A 116 -3.40 29.91 27.92
CA GLU A 116 -4.46 29.84 28.94
C GLU A 116 -3.88 29.72 30.36
N ARG A 117 -2.78 28.99 30.54
CA ARG A 117 -2.03 28.95 31.81
C ARG A 117 -1.40 30.30 32.15
N GLU A 118 -0.86 31.00 31.17
CA GLU A 118 -0.26 32.32 31.36
C GLU A 118 -1.32 33.39 31.67
N ARG A 119 -2.51 33.33 31.03
CA ARG A 119 -3.67 34.15 31.40
C ARG A 119 -4.20 33.84 32.80
N MET A 120 -4.25 32.57 33.22
CA MET A 120 -4.67 32.21 34.57
C MET A 120 -3.69 32.71 35.64
N LEU A 121 -2.37 32.65 35.37
CA LEU A 121 -1.36 33.18 36.29
C LEU A 121 -1.46 34.71 36.42
N GLN A 122 -1.66 35.44 35.32
CA GLN A 122 -1.85 36.90 35.36
C GLN A 122 -3.18 37.32 36.00
N ALA A 123 -4.24 36.50 35.88
CA ALA A 123 -5.51 36.77 36.55
C ALA A 123 -5.40 36.62 38.07
N ASN A 124 -4.56 35.69 38.56
CA ASN A 124 -4.39 35.45 39.99
C ASN A 124 -3.56 36.55 40.68
N ASP A 125 -2.57 37.13 39.98
CA ASP A 125 -1.79 38.27 40.48
C ASP A 125 -2.63 39.55 40.62
N ARG A 126 -3.62 39.76 39.76
CA ARG A 126 -4.50 40.95 39.82
C ARG A 126 -5.57 40.88 40.90
N MET A 127 -5.79 39.72 41.51
CA MET A 127 -6.74 39.56 42.62
C MET A 127 -6.07 39.63 44.01
N SER A 128 -4.74 39.68 44.05
CA SER A 128 -3.96 39.70 45.31
C SER A 128 -3.29 41.06 45.59
N SER A 129 -3.69 42.12 44.87
CA SER A 129 -3.35 43.53 45.14
C SER A 129 -4.64 44.34 45.34
#